data_AF-A0AAD6QAX9-F1
#
_entry.id   AF-A0AAD6QAX9-F1
#
_cell.length_a   1.000
_cell.length_b   1.000
_cell.length_c   1.000
_cell.angle_alpha   90.00
_cell.angle_beta   90.00
_cell.angle_gamma   90.00
#
_symmetry.space_group_name_H-M   'P 1'
#
loop_
_entity.id
_entity.type
_entity.pdbx_description
1 polymer ?
#
loop_
_entity_poly.entity_id
_entity_poly.type
_entity_poly.pdbx_seq_one_letter_code
_entity_poly.pdbx_strand_id
1 'polypeptide(L)'
;MGALDHLPDFFDCSGGGSKHKKRKNLQVRIDCEGCERKVKRALEGMKGVKQVVVERKANKVTVVGYVEPSKVVARVAHRTGKKAELWPYVPYDMVAHPYAPGVYDKKAPAGYVRNAEDPQVSQLARASSFEVRYTTAFSDENPAACVVMVPLSFSRIKKSYKEMGVLDHMSGIFDCSRGSSRHRKYRQLQTVEVKVRLDCEGCERKVKRSLEGMKGVSQVLVDRKSNKVTVVGYVEPARVLARVAHRTGKKAELWPYVPYDTVAHPYTAGVYDKKAPAGYVRSNQDPQVSQFARASSFEVRYTTAFSDENPTACAVM
;
A
#
# COMPACT_ATOMS: atom_id res chain seq x y z
N MET A 1 33.16 -54.14 -42.18
CA MET A 1 31.97 -53.44 -42.69
C MET A 1 31.50 -52.47 -41.62
N GLY A 2 32.02 -51.25 -41.66
CA GLY A 2 31.65 -50.16 -40.77
C GLY A 2 31.86 -48.86 -41.52
N ALA A 3 30.81 -48.04 -41.61
CA ALA A 3 30.83 -46.64 -42.02
C ALA A 3 29.39 -46.13 -42.13
N LEU A 4 28.75 -45.80 -41.01
CA LEU A 4 27.61 -44.87 -40.98
C LEU A 4 27.59 -44.26 -39.59
N ASP A 5 28.29 -43.14 -39.40
CA ASP A 5 28.04 -42.15 -38.34
C ASP A 5 28.93 -40.94 -38.61
N HIS A 6 28.59 -40.11 -39.60
CA HIS A 6 29.05 -38.73 -39.70
C HIS A 6 28.06 -37.92 -40.54
N LEU A 7 27.01 -37.43 -39.89
CA LEU A 7 26.31 -36.21 -40.30
C LEU A 7 26.47 -35.21 -39.15
N PRO A 8 27.23 -34.12 -39.34
CA PRO A 8 27.33 -33.07 -38.34
C PRO A 8 26.03 -32.26 -38.29
N ASP A 9 25.63 -31.92 -37.07
CA ASP A 9 24.59 -30.95 -36.72
C ASP A 9 24.76 -29.64 -37.50
N PHE A 10 24.06 -29.55 -38.62
CA PHE A 10 23.97 -28.35 -39.43
C PHE A 10 23.05 -27.36 -38.71
N PHE A 11 23.66 -26.54 -37.86
CA PHE A 11 23.32 -25.12 -37.71
C PHE A 11 21.86 -24.79 -37.31
N ASP A 12 21.46 -25.14 -36.08
CA ASP A 12 20.36 -24.43 -35.42
C ASP A 12 20.89 -23.15 -34.72
N CYS A 13 21.33 -22.19 -35.54
CA CYS A 13 21.70 -20.84 -35.10
C CYS A 13 20.62 -19.83 -35.50
N SER A 14 19.37 -20.11 -35.17
CA SER A 14 18.29 -19.14 -35.36
C SER A 14 18.16 -18.22 -34.15
N GLY A 15 18.68 -16.99 -34.27
CA GLY A 15 18.16 -15.85 -33.52
C GLY A 15 19.07 -15.27 -32.43
N GLY A 16 20.36 -15.07 -32.74
CA GLY A 16 21.22 -14.13 -32.01
C GLY A 16 20.80 -12.67 -32.21
N GLY A 17 19.54 -12.32 -31.93
CA GLY A 17 19.07 -10.94 -31.96
C GLY A 17 19.92 -10.12 -31.00
N SER A 18 20.61 -9.10 -31.52
CA SER A 18 21.50 -8.23 -30.77
C SER A 18 20.77 -7.67 -29.54
N LYS A 19 20.98 -8.29 -28.37
CA LYS A 19 20.30 -7.90 -27.14
C LYS A 19 20.85 -6.52 -26.77
N HIS A 20 20.19 -5.48 -27.22
CA HIS A 20 20.55 -4.11 -26.88
C HIS A 20 20.14 -3.85 -25.43
N LYS A 21 21.04 -3.25 -24.65
CA LYS A 21 20.75 -2.78 -23.28
C LYS A 21 19.77 -1.61 -23.36
N LYS A 22 18.48 -1.89 -23.53
CA LYS A 22 17.45 -0.85 -23.59
C LYS A 22 17.11 -0.37 -22.18
N ARG A 23 17.04 0.95 -21.99
CA ARG A 23 16.46 1.58 -20.79
C ARG A 23 14.94 1.53 -20.92
N LYS A 24 14.25 1.06 -19.89
CA LYS A 24 12.78 1.03 -19.84
C LYS A 24 12.31 1.90 -18.70
N ASN A 25 11.40 2.81 -19.00
CA ASN A 25 10.77 3.65 -18.00
C ASN A 25 9.38 3.08 -17.71
N LEU A 26 9.06 2.91 -16.44
CA LEU A 26 7.75 2.47 -15.96
C LEU A 26 7.15 3.54 -15.07
N GLN A 27 5.83 3.66 -15.13
CA GLN A 27 5.04 4.46 -14.22
C GLN A 27 4.45 3.57 -13.13
N VAL A 28 4.79 3.86 -11.87
CA VAL A 28 4.32 3.11 -10.70
C VAL A 28 4.05 4.11 -9.58
N ARG A 29 2.87 4.05 -8.96
CA ARG A 29 2.54 4.89 -7.78
C ARG A 29 3.38 4.49 -6.57
N ILE A 30 4.25 5.37 -6.07
CA ILE A 30 5.19 5.12 -4.97
C ILE A 30 5.03 6.21 -3.91
N ASP A 31 4.09 6.00 -2.99
CA ASP A 31 3.77 6.98 -1.94
C ASP A 31 4.68 6.86 -0.70
N CYS A 32 5.40 5.73 -0.56
CA CYS A 32 6.07 5.37 0.68
C CYS A 32 7.48 4.78 0.48
N GLU A 33 8.39 4.95 1.44
CA GLU A 33 9.75 4.35 1.39
C GLU A 33 9.73 2.82 1.38
N GLY A 34 8.76 2.22 2.07
CA GLY A 34 8.56 0.78 2.02
C GLY A 34 8.17 0.30 0.62
N CYS A 35 7.46 1.14 -0.13
CA CYS A 35 6.98 0.87 -1.47
C CYS A 35 8.16 0.87 -2.46
N GLU A 36 9.01 1.90 -2.36
CA GLU A 36 10.25 2.01 -3.12
C GLU A 36 11.15 0.78 -2.87
N ARG A 37 11.44 0.46 -1.61
CA ARG A 37 12.27 -0.72 -1.25
C ARG A 37 11.70 -2.02 -1.81
N LYS A 38 10.37 -2.18 -1.80
CA LYS A 38 9.71 -3.37 -2.34
C LYS A 38 9.82 -3.46 -3.86
N VAL A 39 9.63 -2.34 -4.57
CA VAL A 39 9.77 -2.27 -6.03
C VAL A 39 11.22 -2.52 -6.44
N LYS A 40 12.19 -1.84 -5.80
CA LYS A 40 13.62 -2.00 -6.06
C LYS A 40 14.06 -3.45 -5.90
N ARG A 41 13.75 -4.09 -4.75
CA ARG A 41 14.06 -5.52 -4.51
C ARG A 41 13.37 -6.46 -5.50
N ALA A 42 12.14 -6.15 -5.93
CA ALA A 42 11.42 -6.99 -6.88
C ALA A 42 12.07 -6.99 -8.27
N LEU A 43 12.65 -5.85 -8.67
CA LEU A 43 13.28 -5.64 -9.97
C LEU A 43 14.74 -6.11 -10.00
N GLU A 44 15.52 -5.84 -8.95
CA GLU A 44 16.90 -6.32 -8.81
C GLU A 44 16.97 -7.87 -8.80
N GLY A 45 15.94 -8.53 -8.26
CA GLY A 45 15.84 -9.99 -8.27
C GLY A 45 15.41 -10.62 -9.60
N MET A 46 15.27 -9.86 -10.69
CA MET A 46 14.95 -10.40 -12.01
C MET A 46 16.20 -10.68 -12.84
N LYS A 47 16.22 -11.84 -13.51
CA LYS A 47 17.28 -12.19 -14.46
C LYS A 47 17.32 -11.17 -15.60
N GLY A 48 18.51 -10.64 -15.89
CA GLY A 48 18.74 -9.69 -16.99
C GLY A 48 18.66 -8.21 -16.61
N VAL A 49 18.26 -7.86 -15.38
CA VAL A 49 18.31 -6.47 -14.88
C VAL A 49 19.72 -6.16 -14.38
N LYS A 50 20.29 -5.01 -14.81
CA LYS A 50 21.61 -4.54 -14.36
C LYS A 50 21.51 -3.39 -13.36
N GLN A 51 20.60 -2.45 -13.61
CA GLN A 51 20.44 -1.26 -12.78
C GLN A 51 18.97 -0.87 -12.70
N VAL A 52 18.54 -0.47 -11.51
CA VAL A 52 17.18 0.02 -11.24
C VAL A 52 17.29 1.36 -10.52
N VAL A 53 16.68 2.38 -11.10
CA VAL A 53 16.57 3.73 -10.53
C VAL A 53 15.10 4.00 -10.25
N VAL A 54 14.79 4.44 -9.04
CA VAL A 54 13.42 4.72 -8.60
C VAL A 54 13.31 6.19 -8.20
N GLU A 55 12.42 6.92 -8.86
CA GLU A 55 12.14 8.32 -8.57
C GLU A 55 10.77 8.44 -7.89
N ARG A 56 10.78 8.62 -6.56
CA ARG A 56 9.56 8.74 -5.75
C ARG A 56 8.68 9.92 -6.16
N LYS A 57 9.30 11.09 -6.41
CA LYS A 57 8.58 12.34 -6.72
C LYS A 57 7.83 12.26 -8.06
N ALA A 58 8.43 11.57 -9.05
CA ALA A 58 7.86 11.42 -10.39
C ALA A 58 6.99 10.17 -10.56
N ASN A 59 6.89 9.30 -9.52
CA ASN A 59 6.26 7.98 -9.65
C ASN A 59 6.83 7.18 -10.84
N LYS A 60 8.14 7.32 -11.08
CA LYS A 60 8.84 6.79 -12.25
C LYS A 60 9.91 5.80 -11.83
N VAL A 61 10.01 4.71 -12.56
CA VAL A 61 11.00 3.65 -12.34
C VAL A 61 11.74 3.41 -13.64
N THR A 62 13.05 3.56 -13.63
CA THR A 62 13.90 3.28 -14.79
C THR A 62 14.65 1.97 -14.57
N VAL A 63 14.47 1.03 -15.48
CA VAL A 63 15.10 -0.29 -15.47
C VAL A 63 16.03 -0.40 -16.66
N VAL A 64 17.31 -0.67 -16.38
CA VAL A 64 18.34 -0.91 -17.41
C VAL A 64 18.68 -2.39 -17.40
N GLY A 65 18.49 -3.06 -18.55
CA GLY A 65 18.77 -4.48 -18.66
C GLY A 65 18.21 -5.15 -19.91
N TYR A 66 18.38 -6.46 -20.01
CA TYR A 66 17.91 -7.32 -21.09
C TYR A 66 16.59 -8.02 -20.72
N VAL A 67 15.60 -7.23 -20.32
CA VAL A 67 14.27 -7.73 -19.94
C VAL A 67 13.20 -7.08 -20.81
N GLU A 68 12.22 -7.87 -21.22
CA GLU A 68 11.03 -7.42 -21.93
C GLU A 68 10.12 -6.56 -21.02
N PRO A 69 9.57 -5.44 -21.51
CA PRO A 69 8.72 -4.55 -20.72
C PRO A 69 7.54 -5.25 -20.03
N SER A 70 6.85 -6.15 -20.73
CA SER A 70 5.66 -6.85 -20.22
C SER A 70 5.98 -7.73 -19.01
N LYS A 71 7.14 -8.41 -19.02
CA LYS A 71 7.62 -9.23 -17.89
C LYS A 71 7.90 -8.37 -16.66
N VAL A 72 8.45 -7.16 -16.86
CA VAL A 72 8.72 -6.20 -15.77
C VAL A 72 7.40 -5.75 -15.14
N VAL A 73 6.42 -5.35 -15.95
CA VAL A 73 5.09 -4.93 -15.48
C VAL A 73 4.40 -6.05 -14.69
N ALA A 74 4.35 -7.26 -15.25
CA ALA A 74 3.73 -8.42 -14.60
C ALA A 74 4.40 -8.75 -13.26
N ARG A 75 5.75 -8.69 -13.20
CA ARG A 75 6.49 -8.94 -11.96
C ARG A 75 6.18 -7.91 -10.88
N VAL A 76 6.13 -6.63 -11.24
CA VAL A 76 5.81 -5.56 -10.30
C VAL A 76 4.39 -5.75 -9.78
N ALA A 77 3.41 -6.00 -10.65
CA ALA A 77 2.03 -6.26 -10.27
C ALA A 77 1.92 -7.45 -9.30
N HIS A 78 2.53 -8.59 -9.62
CA HIS A 78 2.44 -9.79 -8.80
C HIS A 78 3.15 -9.65 -7.44
N ARG A 79 4.36 -9.06 -7.38
CA ARG A 79 5.13 -8.95 -6.13
C ARG A 79 4.65 -7.81 -5.23
N THR A 80 4.28 -6.68 -5.81
CA THR A 80 3.94 -5.48 -5.05
C THR A 80 2.44 -5.32 -4.83
N GLY A 81 1.63 -5.90 -5.72
CA GLY A 81 0.18 -5.67 -5.78
C GLY A 81 -0.19 -4.30 -6.34
N LYS A 82 0.74 -3.62 -7.02
CA LYS A 82 0.54 -2.28 -7.60
C LYS A 82 0.38 -2.38 -9.11
N LYS A 83 -0.51 -1.55 -9.67
CA LYS A 83 -0.59 -1.34 -11.11
C LYS A 83 0.69 -0.63 -11.58
N ALA A 84 1.31 -1.19 -12.60
CA ALA A 84 2.51 -0.66 -13.25
C ALA A 84 2.20 -0.54 -14.73
N GLU A 85 2.52 0.61 -15.31
CA GLU A 85 2.30 0.88 -16.73
C GLU A 85 3.64 1.27 -17.36
N LEU A 86 3.78 1.02 -18.67
CA LEU A 86 4.94 1.52 -19.39
C LEU A 86 4.85 3.05 -19.47
N TRP A 87 5.98 3.74 -19.34
CA TRP A 87 5.98 5.18 -19.45
C TRP A 87 5.56 5.61 -20.88
N PRO A 88 4.52 6.44 -21.03
CA PRO A 88 3.96 6.76 -22.35
C PRO A 88 4.84 7.62 -23.26
N TYR A 89 5.94 8.18 -22.74
CA TYR A 89 6.75 9.16 -23.45
C TYR A 89 8.17 8.65 -23.77
N VAL A 90 8.61 8.87 -25.00
CA VAL A 90 9.93 8.50 -25.53
C VAL A 90 10.65 9.76 -26.04
N PRO A 91 11.98 9.86 -25.85
CA PRO A 91 12.81 10.93 -26.42
C PRO A 91 12.64 11.12 -27.94
N TYR A 92 12.77 12.37 -28.41
CA TYR A 92 12.64 12.72 -29.84
C TYR A 92 13.52 11.87 -30.76
N ASP A 93 14.77 11.62 -30.37
CA ASP A 93 15.78 10.95 -31.21
C ASP A 93 15.42 9.50 -31.57
N MET A 94 14.51 8.88 -30.82
CA MET A 94 14.07 7.50 -31.07
C MET A 94 12.81 7.41 -31.93
N VAL A 95 12.18 8.54 -32.26
CA VAL A 95 10.94 8.59 -33.04
C VAL A 95 11.27 9.11 -34.44
N ALA A 96 10.99 8.33 -35.48
CA ALA A 96 11.27 8.71 -36.87
C ALA A 96 10.55 10.01 -37.30
N HIS A 97 9.31 10.21 -36.83
CA HIS A 97 8.50 11.40 -37.12
C HIS A 97 7.92 12.02 -35.83
N PRO A 98 8.71 12.80 -35.07
CA PRO A 98 8.29 13.35 -33.79
C PRO A 98 7.12 14.33 -33.86
N TYR A 99 6.95 15.00 -35.01
CA TYR A 99 5.93 16.03 -35.22
C TYR A 99 4.63 15.49 -35.85
N ALA A 100 4.52 14.17 -36.03
CA ALA A 100 3.28 13.58 -36.53
C ALA A 100 2.11 13.86 -35.57
N PRO A 101 0.90 14.13 -36.08
CA PRO A 101 -0.26 14.38 -35.23
C PRO A 101 -0.64 13.11 -34.45
N GLY A 102 -0.96 13.27 -33.17
CA GLY A 102 -1.18 12.17 -32.22
C GLY A 102 0.07 11.70 -31.49
N VAL A 103 1.25 11.93 -32.06
CA VAL A 103 2.56 11.62 -31.46
C VAL A 103 3.03 12.82 -30.62
N TYR A 104 2.86 14.04 -31.13
CA TYR A 104 3.10 15.27 -30.36
C TYR A 104 2.02 15.54 -29.31
N ASP A 105 2.43 15.73 -28.05
CA ASP A 105 1.53 16.00 -26.92
C ASP A 105 1.98 17.19 -26.08
N LYS A 106 1.09 18.16 -25.87
CA LYS A 106 1.33 19.35 -25.03
C LYS A 106 1.57 19.02 -23.55
N LYS A 107 1.20 17.81 -23.10
CA LYS A 107 1.42 17.32 -21.74
C LYS A 107 2.80 16.67 -21.55
N ALA A 108 3.55 16.44 -22.64
CA ALA A 108 4.87 15.84 -22.57
C ALA A 108 5.90 16.85 -22.02
N PRO A 109 6.90 16.40 -21.25
CA PRO A 109 8.06 17.22 -20.92
C PRO A 109 8.81 17.65 -22.19
N ALA A 110 9.51 18.79 -22.14
CA ALA A 110 10.35 19.25 -23.25
C ALA A 110 11.37 18.18 -23.65
N GLY A 111 11.49 17.90 -24.96
CA GLY A 111 12.36 16.83 -25.48
C GLY A 111 11.79 15.41 -25.38
N TYR A 112 10.49 15.26 -25.07
CA TYR A 112 9.79 13.98 -25.10
C TYR A 112 8.50 14.04 -25.94
N VAL A 113 8.13 12.89 -26.50
CA VAL A 113 6.99 12.70 -27.41
C VAL A 113 6.23 11.45 -27.00
N ARG A 114 4.92 11.32 -27.27
CA ARG A 114 4.22 10.07 -26.97
C ARG A 114 4.72 8.92 -27.83
N ASN A 115 4.70 7.72 -27.27
CA ASN A 115 5.16 6.53 -27.95
C ASN A 115 4.23 6.21 -29.13
N ALA A 116 4.78 6.24 -30.35
CA ALA A 116 4.03 5.88 -31.56
C ALA A 116 3.67 4.38 -31.62
N GLU A 117 4.26 3.54 -30.76
CA GLU A 117 3.97 2.11 -30.64
C GLU A 117 2.65 1.81 -29.91
N ASP A 118 2.02 2.81 -29.27
CA ASP A 118 0.68 2.63 -28.70
C ASP A 118 -0.33 2.39 -29.83
N PRO A 119 -1.15 1.32 -29.78
CA PRO A 119 -2.02 0.92 -30.89
C PRO A 119 -2.90 2.07 -31.42
N GLN A 120 -3.43 2.89 -30.50
CA GLN A 120 -4.29 4.02 -30.82
C GLN A 120 -3.52 5.15 -31.52
N VAL A 121 -2.30 5.46 -31.09
CA VAL A 121 -1.45 6.52 -31.67
C VAL A 121 -0.87 6.08 -33.01
N SER A 122 -0.51 4.80 -33.14
CA SER A 122 0.03 4.24 -34.38
C SER A 122 -0.98 4.29 -35.54
N GLN A 123 -2.28 4.17 -35.24
CA GLN A 123 -3.36 4.28 -36.22
C GLN A 123 -3.58 5.75 -36.62
N LEU A 124 -3.55 6.68 -35.66
CA LEU A 124 -3.64 8.12 -35.91
C LEU A 124 -2.44 8.64 -36.72
N ALA A 125 -1.22 8.22 -36.38
CA ALA A 125 0.00 8.58 -37.08
C ALA A 125 0.01 8.04 -38.52
N ARG A 126 -0.37 6.77 -38.73
CA ARG A 126 -0.53 6.17 -40.07
C ARG A 126 -1.59 6.89 -40.90
N ALA A 127 -2.76 7.18 -40.33
CA ALA A 127 -3.85 7.88 -41.02
C ALA A 127 -3.52 9.35 -41.41
N SER A 128 -2.49 9.93 -40.81
CA SER A 128 -2.11 11.33 -40.99
C SER A 128 -0.88 11.56 -41.87
N SER A 129 -0.07 10.54 -42.12
CA SER A 129 1.06 10.67 -43.04
C SER A 129 0.54 10.86 -44.47
N PHE A 130 1.06 11.88 -45.15
CA PHE A 130 0.66 12.24 -46.52
C PHE A 130 0.84 11.07 -47.51
N GLU A 131 1.88 10.25 -47.31
CA GLU A 131 2.17 9.06 -48.13
C GLU A 131 1.12 7.95 -47.93
N VAL A 132 0.66 7.68 -46.70
CA VAL A 132 -0.35 6.64 -46.46
C VAL A 132 -1.71 7.08 -47.01
N ARG A 133 -2.11 8.35 -46.88
CA ARG A 133 -3.35 8.88 -47.50
C ARG A 133 -3.35 8.70 -49.01
N TYR A 134 -2.21 8.90 -49.67
CA TYR A 134 -2.09 8.71 -51.12
C TYR A 134 -2.14 7.23 -51.50
N THR A 135 -1.49 6.34 -50.75
CA THR A 135 -1.51 4.88 -51.04
C THR A 135 -2.84 4.20 -50.75
N THR A 136 -3.57 4.61 -49.70
CA THR A 136 -4.89 4.03 -49.36
C THR A 136 -6.02 4.58 -50.21
N ALA A 137 -5.83 5.72 -50.87
CA ALA A 137 -6.82 6.30 -51.80
C ALA A 137 -6.91 5.52 -53.13
N PHE A 138 -5.94 4.65 -53.43
CA PHE A 138 -5.89 3.81 -54.64
C PHE A 138 -5.87 2.31 -54.34
N SER A 139 -6.17 1.91 -53.10
CA SER A 139 -6.29 0.48 -52.74
C SER A 139 -7.75 0.03 -52.88
N ASP A 140 -8.06 -0.70 -53.96
CA ASP A 140 -9.40 -1.20 -54.34
C ASP A 140 -9.90 -2.39 -53.49
N GLU A 141 -9.38 -2.57 -52.27
CA GLU A 141 -9.75 -3.66 -51.36
C GLU A 141 -9.93 -3.14 -49.92
N ASN A 142 -10.89 -2.23 -49.71
CA ASN A 142 -11.35 -1.89 -48.36
C ASN A 142 -12.83 -2.30 -48.16
N PRO A 143 -13.10 -3.56 -47.78
CA PRO A 143 -14.45 -4.08 -47.54
C PRO A 143 -15.08 -3.66 -46.20
N ALA A 144 -14.51 -2.70 -45.45
CA ALA A 144 -15.05 -2.30 -44.14
C ALA A 144 -16.07 -1.13 -44.19
N ALA A 145 -16.46 -0.67 -45.38
CA ALA A 145 -17.43 0.41 -45.55
C ALA A 145 -18.89 -0.09 -45.67
N CYS A 146 -19.33 -0.98 -44.78
CA CYS A 146 -20.75 -1.34 -44.66
C CYS A 146 -21.11 -1.56 -43.18
N VAL A 147 -21.74 -0.55 -42.57
CA VAL A 147 -22.56 -0.72 -41.37
C VAL A 147 -24.02 -0.71 -41.81
N VAL A 148 -24.77 -1.76 -41.47
CA VAL A 148 -26.22 -1.67 -41.22
C VAL A 148 -26.57 -2.54 -40.00
N MET A 149 -27.46 -1.99 -39.17
CA MET A 149 -28.01 -2.51 -37.92
C MET A 149 -28.95 -3.74 -38.10
N VAL A 150 -28.86 -4.70 -37.15
CA VAL A 150 -29.89 -5.36 -36.28
C VAL A 150 -31.30 -5.61 -36.92
N PRO A 151 -31.98 -6.80 -36.81
CA PRO A 151 -32.44 -7.35 -35.52
C PRO A 151 -32.69 -8.87 -35.32
N LEU A 152 -32.79 -9.21 -34.01
CA LEU A 152 -33.59 -10.22 -33.30
C LEU A 152 -33.54 -11.70 -33.73
N SER A 153 -33.17 -12.58 -32.77
CA SER A 153 -34.04 -13.70 -32.31
C SER A 153 -33.50 -14.41 -31.07
N PHE A 154 -34.47 -14.92 -30.31
CA PHE A 154 -34.47 -15.70 -29.07
C PHE A 154 -33.36 -16.75 -28.91
N SER A 155 -32.91 -16.94 -27.65
CA SER A 155 -33.05 -18.22 -26.95
C SER A 155 -32.74 -18.13 -25.45
N ARG A 156 -33.63 -18.79 -24.70
CA ARG A 156 -33.64 -19.01 -23.24
C ARG A 156 -32.34 -19.64 -22.74
N ILE A 157 -31.91 -19.27 -21.52
CA ILE A 157 -31.43 -20.19 -20.48
C ILE A 157 -31.78 -19.60 -19.10
N LYS A 158 -31.96 -20.51 -18.16
CA LYS A 158 -32.82 -20.49 -16.98
C LYS A 158 -32.26 -19.69 -15.80
N LYS A 159 -33.20 -19.21 -14.96
CA LYS A 159 -33.01 -18.77 -13.56
C LYS A 159 -32.14 -19.75 -12.77
N SER A 160 -31.32 -19.20 -11.86
CA SER A 160 -31.17 -19.77 -10.53
C SER A 160 -30.88 -18.65 -9.53
N TYR A 161 -31.85 -18.43 -8.64
CA TYR A 161 -31.64 -17.78 -7.35
C TYR A 161 -30.98 -18.79 -6.41
N LYS A 162 -30.11 -18.32 -5.53
CA LYS A 162 -29.67 -19.11 -4.36
C LYS A 162 -29.83 -18.26 -3.10
N GLU A 163 -30.88 -18.57 -2.36
CA GLU A 163 -30.99 -18.30 -0.93
C GLU A 163 -30.64 -19.57 -0.12
N MET A 164 -30.39 -19.32 1.17
CA MET A 164 -30.49 -20.18 2.36
C MET A 164 -29.30 -20.99 2.91
N GLY A 165 -29.31 -21.01 4.25
CA GLY A 165 -28.52 -21.77 5.22
C GLY A 165 -27.75 -20.83 6.16
N VAL A 166 -28.19 -20.39 7.35
CA VAL A 166 -28.80 -21.04 8.55
C VAL A 166 -27.87 -22.03 9.26
N LEU A 167 -27.65 -21.71 10.56
CA LEU A 167 -27.14 -22.46 11.72
C LEU A 167 -26.19 -23.65 11.54
N ASP A 168 -25.13 -23.63 12.35
CA ASP A 168 -24.72 -24.78 13.15
C ASP A 168 -24.42 -24.34 14.59
N HIS A 169 -25.35 -24.64 15.49
CA HIS A 169 -25.09 -24.93 16.90
C HIS A 169 -24.81 -26.42 16.98
N MET A 170 -23.60 -26.85 17.36
CA MET A 170 -23.43 -28.15 18.02
C MET A 170 -22.38 -28.05 19.13
N SER A 171 -22.87 -28.31 20.33
CA SER A 171 -22.16 -28.68 21.54
C SER A 171 -21.69 -30.14 21.50
N GLY A 172 -20.50 -30.39 22.01
CA GLY A 172 -20.06 -31.65 22.65
C GLY A 172 -18.86 -31.30 23.52
N ILE A 173 -18.94 -31.22 24.86
CA ILE A 173 -19.06 -32.28 25.87
C ILE A 173 -17.95 -33.33 25.76
N PHE A 174 -17.13 -33.32 26.82
CA PHE A 174 -16.20 -34.33 27.33
C PHE A 174 -14.83 -34.51 26.64
N ASP A 175 -13.83 -33.83 27.23
CA ASP A 175 -12.60 -34.55 27.59
C ASP A 175 -12.11 -34.07 28.96
N CYS A 176 -12.20 -34.97 29.94
CA CYS A 176 -11.76 -34.79 31.31
C CYS A 176 -10.43 -35.51 31.49
N SER A 177 -9.31 -34.78 31.48
CA SER A 177 -8.03 -35.27 32.01
C SER A 177 -7.11 -34.13 32.46
N ARG A 178 -7.06 -33.96 33.79
CA ARG A 178 -5.94 -33.51 34.65
C ARG A 178 -4.99 -32.44 34.07
N GLY A 179 -5.20 -31.19 34.48
CA GLY A 179 -4.21 -30.11 34.31
C GLY A 179 -4.33 -29.03 35.37
N SER A 180 -3.34 -28.99 36.28
CA SER A 180 -2.97 -27.91 37.21
C SER A 180 -3.69 -26.57 36.98
N SER A 181 -4.55 -26.17 37.93
CA SER A 181 -5.21 -24.86 37.95
C SER A 181 -4.20 -23.72 38.17
N ARG A 182 -3.52 -23.31 37.10
CA ARG A 182 -2.88 -22.00 37.07
C ARG A 182 -4.01 -20.98 37.00
N HIS A 183 -4.17 -20.17 38.04
CA HIS A 183 -5.06 -19.01 38.04
C HIS A 183 -4.90 -18.24 36.71
N ARG A 184 -5.88 -18.39 35.81
CA ARG A 184 -5.99 -17.54 34.63
C ARG A 184 -6.36 -16.17 35.16
N LYS A 185 -5.36 -15.29 35.34
CA LYS A 185 -5.59 -13.85 35.48
C LYS A 185 -6.48 -13.44 34.32
N TYR A 186 -7.74 -13.15 34.60
CA TYR A 186 -8.69 -12.64 33.62
C TYR A 186 -8.12 -11.30 33.15
N ARG A 187 -7.45 -11.30 32.00
CA ARG A 187 -6.93 -10.07 31.41
C ARG A 187 -8.16 -9.22 31.09
N GLN A 188 -8.15 -7.95 31.44
CA GLN A 188 -9.24 -7.05 31.06
C GLN A 188 -9.17 -6.82 29.54
N LEU A 189 -10.33 -6.69 28.89
CA LEU A 189 -10.41 -6.25 27.50
C LEU A 189 -9.87 -4.82 27.43
N GLN A 190 -8.74 -4.63 26.75
CA GLN A 190 -8.10 -3.34 26.58
C GLN A 190 -8.31 -2.82 25.15
N THR A 191 -8.62 -1.54 25.05
CA THR A 191 -8.65 -0.80 23.79
C THR A 191 -7.38 0.03 23.72
N VAL A 192 -6.48 -0.35 22.80
CA VAL A 192 -5.19 0.33 22.60
C VAL A 192 -5.25 1.10 21.30
N GLU A 193 -5.06 2.41 21.40
CA GLU A 193 -4.99 3.31 20.25
C GLU A 193 -3.53 3.64 19.93
N VAL A 194 -3.15 3.44 18.68
CA VAL A 194 -1.78 3.59 18.19
C VAL A 194 -1.74 4.52 16.98
N LYS A 195 -0.81 5.47 16.99
CA LYS A 195 -0.49 6.35 15.88
C LYS A 195 0.57 5.71 14.99
N VAL A 196 0.24 5.49 13.72
CA VAL A 196 1.15 4.89 12.73
C VAL A 196 1.00 5.61 11.40
N ARG A 197 2.11 5.98 10.73
CA ARG A 197 2.04 6.60 9.39
C ARG A 197 1.52 5.61 8.34
N LEU A 198 0.38 5.89 7.71
CA LEU A 198 -0.31 5.04 6.74
C LEU A 198 -0.48 5.73 5.38
N ASP A 199 0.62 5.83 4.63
CA ASP A 199 0.64 6.57 3.35
C ASP A 199 -0.04 5.81 2.19
N CYS A 200 -0.19 4.49 2.31
CA CYS A 200 -0.57 3.62 1.20
C CYS A 200 -1.52 2.48 1.62
N GLU A 201 -2.36 1.98 0.72
CA GLU A 201 -3.25 0.84 1.00
C GLU A 201 -2.48 -0.43 1.39
N GLY A 202 -1.32 -0.66 0.76
CA GLY A 202 -0.46 -1.78 1.12
C GLY A 202 0.07 -1.68 2.55
N CYS A 203 0.22 -0.45 3.06
CA CYS A 203 0.73 -0.14 4.39
C CYS A 203 -0.35 -0.49 5.44
N GLU A 204 -1.58 -0.04 5.20
CA GLU A 204 -2.76 -0.37 5.99
C GLU A 204 -2.97 -1.89 6.06
N ARG A 205 -3.04 -2.57 4.90
CA ARG A 205 -3.23 -4.04 4.86
C ARG A 205 -2.13 -4.78 5.62
N LYS A 206 -0.88 -4.30 5.57
CA LYS A 206 0.26 -4.90 6.28
C LYS A 206 0.14 -4.70 7.80
N VAL A 207 -0.26 -3.52 8.25
CA VAL A 207 -0.49 -3.22 9.68
C VAL A 207 -1.64 -4.06 10.21
N LYS A 208 -2.78 -4.06 9.52
CA LYS A 208 -3.98 -4.83 9.88
C LYS A 208 -3.66 -6.32 10.04
N ARG A 209 -3.06 -6.96 9.02
CA ARG A 209 -2.64 -8.37 9.07
C ARG A 209 -1.63 -8.67 10.20
N SER A 210 -0.73 -7.73 10.48
CA SER A 210 0.27 -7.90 11.54
C SER A 210 -0.37 -7.95 12.93
N LEU A 211 -1.44 -7.18 13.13
CA LEU A 211 -2.17 -7.04 14.39
C LEU A 211 -3.20 -8.16 14.58
N GLU A 212 -3.96 -8.51 13.54
CA GLU A 212 -4.89 -9.65 13.56
C GLU A 212 -4.18 -10.97 13.86
N GLY A 213 -2.95 -11.14 13.39
CA GLY A 213 -2.13 -12.33 13.70
C GLY A 213 -1.48 -12.32 15.10
N MET A 214 -1.82 -11.39 15.99
CA MET A 214 -1.34 -11.39 17.38
C MET A 214 -2.28 -12.17 18.30
N LYS A 215 -1.70 -12.92 19.24
CA LYS A 215 -2.47 -13.65 20.26
C LYS A 215 -3.18 -12.67 21.19
N GLY A 216 -4.49 -12.84 21.36
CA GLY A 216 -5.33 -12.05 22.26
C GLY A 216 -5.99 -10.83 21.62
N VAL A 217 -5.78 -10.56 20.33
CA VAL A 217 -6.50 -9.50 19.61
C VAL A 217 -7.86 -10.02 19.16
N SER A 218 -8.91 -9.26 19.45
CA SER A 218 -10.28 -9.56 19.02
C SER A 218 -10.66 -8.77 17.78
N GLN A 219 -10.39 -7.46 17.76
CA GLN A 219 -10.76 -6.57 16.65
C GLN A 219 -9.65 -5.55 16.37
N VAL A 220 -9.46 -5.22 15.09
CA VAL A 220 -8.54 -4.18 14.63
C VAL A 220 -9.27 -3.23 13.69
N LEU A 221 -9.29 -1.95 14.04
CA LEU A 221 -9.82 -0.87 13.23
C LEU A 221 -8.68 0.03 12.79
N VAL A 222 -8.67 0.43 11.52
CA VAL A 222 -7.59 1.22 10.93
C VAL A 222 -8.17 2.42 10.21
N ASP A 223 -7.80 3.62 10.67
CA ASP A 223 -8.21 4.88 10.09
C ASP A 223 -7.03 5.53 9.35
N ARG A 224 -7.07 5.46 8.01
CA ARG A 224 -6.01 6.04 7.17
C ARG A 224 -5.94 7.56 7.25
N LYS A 225 -7.09 8.24 7.36
CA LYS A 225 -7.17 9.71 7.35
C LYS A 225 -6.47 10.32 8.58
N SER A 226 -6.66 9.71 9.74
CA SER A 226 -6.08 10.16 11.01
C SER A 226 -4.76 9.45 11.36
N ASN A 227 -4.31 8.48 10.54
CA ASN A 227 -3.16 7.63 10.85
C ASN A 227 -3.31 6.93 12.21
N LYS A 228 -4.55 6.57 12.57
CA LYS A 228 -4.94 5.96 13.85
C LYS A 228 -5.25 4.48 13.65
N VAL A 229 -4.81 3.66 14.59
CA VAL A 229 -5.08 2.22 14.63
C VAL A 229 -5.62 1.89 16.00
N THR A 230 -6.83 1.34 16.05
CA THR A 230 -7.48 0.92 17.30
C THR A 230 -7.47 -0.60 17.37
N VAL A 231 -6.92 -1.13 18.46
CA VAL A 231 -6.82 -2.57 18.72
C VAL A 231 -7.63 -2.89 19.97
N VAL A 232 -8.60 -3.78 19.84
CA VAL A 232 -9.41 -4.25 20.97
C VAL A 232 -9.02 -5.69 21.26
N GLY A 233 -8.62 -5.97 22.51
CA GLY A 233 -8.31 -7.33 22.94
C GLY A 233 -7.56 -7.42 24.26
N TYR A 234 -7.12 -8.62 24.59
CA TYR A 234 -6.36 -8.95 25.80
C TYR A 234 -4.85 -8.75 25.59
N VAL A 235 -4.45 -7.54 25.17
CA VAL A 235 -3.08 -7.22 24.75
C VAL A 235 -2.52 -6.00 25.47
N GLU A 236 -1.24 -6.07 25.82
CA GLU A 236 -0.53 -4.94 26.43
C GLU A 236 -0.08 -3.92 25.36
N PRO A 237 -0.19 -2.60 25.60
CA PRO A 237 0.16 -1.56 24.63
C PRO A 237 1.60 -1.68 24.11
N ALA A 238 2.57 -1.94 24.98
CA ALA A 238 3.98 -2.09 24.61
C ALA A 238 4.22 -3.21 23.59
N ARG A 239 3.49 -4.33 23.73
CA ARG A 239 3.60 -5.48 22.80
C ARG A 239 3.04 -5.14 21.43
N VAL A 240 1.97 -4.34 21.38
CA VAL A 240 1.38 -3.85 20.13
C VAL A 240 2.39 -2.96 19.38
N LEU A 241 3.00 -1.98 20.08
CA LEU A 241 4.00 -1.09 19.50
C LEU A 241 5.21 -1.87 18.94
N ALA A 242 5.76 -2.78 19.74
CA ALA A 242 6.89 -3.61 19.34
C ALA A 242 6.56 -4.47 18.12
N ARG A 243 5.36 -5.06 18.08
CA ARG A 243 4.92 -5.85 16.91
C ARG A 243 4.84 -5.01 15.65
N VAL A 244 4.22 -3.84 15.72
CA VAL A 244 4.08 -2.94 14.56
C VAL A 244 5.45 -2.52 14.07
N ALA A 245 6.34 -2.06 14.97
CA ALA A 245 7.69 -1.65 14.62
C ALA A 245 8.48 -2.78 13.95
N HIS A 246 8.47 -3.98 14.53
CA HIS A 246 9.21 -5.13 14.01
C HIS A 246 8.67 -5.64 12.65
N ARG A 247 7.34 -5.76 12.50
CA ARG A 247 6.74 -6.35 11.28
C ARG A 247 6.65 -5.35 10.13
N THR A 248 6.37 -4.09 10.43
CA THR A 248 6.15 -3.07 9.40
C THR A 248 7.41 -2.25 9.13
N GLY A 249 8.30 -2.12 10.11
CA GLY A 249 9.46 -1.24 10.06
C GLY A 249 9.09 0.24 10.18
N LYS A 250 7.88 0.55 10.65
CA LYS A 250 7.38 1.91 10.84
C LYS A 250 7.42 2.28 12.32
N LYS A 251 7.71 3.56 12.60
CA LYS A 251 7.58 4.12 13.95
C LYS A 251 6.10 4.09 14.36
N ALA A 252 5.82 3.54 15.54
CA ALA A 252 4.51 3.44 16.13
C ALA A 252 4.58 4.08 17.52
N GLU A 253 3.65 4.98 17.80
CA GLU A 253 3.53 5.71 19.05
C GLU A 253 2.12 5.49 19.59
N LEU A 254 1.92 5.60 20.91
CA LEU A 254 0.56 5.58 21.46
C LEU A 254 -0.20 6.83 21.00
N TRP A 255 -1.50 6.69 20.81
CA TRP A 255 -2.32 7.83 20.45
C TRP A 255 -2.29 8.85 21.59
N PRO A 256 -2.03 10.13 21.31
CA PRO A 256 -1.78 11.13 22.34
C PRO A 256 -3.03 11.59 23.08
N TYR A 257 -4.23 11.23 22.63
CA TYR A 257 -5.49 11.68 23.22
C TYR A 257 -6.29 10.50 23.77
N VAL A 258 -6.80 10.64 24.98
CA VAL A 258 -7.54 9.59 25.70
C VAL A 258 -8.84 10.20 26.26
N PRO A 259 -9.95 9.44 26.34
CA PRO A 259 -11.23 9.93 26.85
C PRO A 259 -11.15 10.42 28.31
N TYR A 260 -11.98 11.42 28.64
CA TYR A 260 -12.03 12.08 29.97
C TYR A 260 -12.19 11.07 31.12
N ASP A 261 -13.05 10.07 30.95
CA ASP A 261 -13.42 9.12 32.01
C ASP A 261 -12.26 8.29 32.56
N THR A 262 -11.18 8.18 31.80
CA THR A 262 -10.00 7.39 32.18
C THR A 262 -8.92 8.21 32.88
N VAL A 263 -9.06 9.54 32.90
CA VAL A 263 -8.10 10.48 33.50
C VAL A 263 -8.68 10.98 34.82
N ALA A 264 -7.94 10.81 35.92
CA ALA A 264 -8.43 11.22 37.25
C ALA A 264 -8.71 12.72 37.37
N HIS A 265 -7.90 13.57 36.73
CA HIS A 265 -8.04 15.03 36.76
C HIS A 265 -7.96 15.62 35.34
N PRO A 266 -9.02 15.54 34.53
CA PRO A 266 -8.97 15.94 33.13
C PRO A 266 -8.81 17.45 32.92
N TYR A 267 -9.17 18.27 33.91
CA TYR A 267 -9.11 19.74 33.85
C TYR A 267 -7.79 20.34 34.37
N THR A 268 -6.79 19.53 34.71
CA THR A 268 -5.51 20.06 35.18
C THR A 268 -4.71 20.74 34.06
N ALA A 269 -3.99 21.81 34.42
CA ALA A 269 -3.14 22.55 33.49
C ALA A 269 -2.06 21.63 32.90
N GLY A 270 -1.90 21.64 31.56
CA GLY A 270 -0.97 20.78 30.82
C GLY A 270 -1.58 19.47 30.29
N VAL A 271 -2.71 19.05 30.86
CA VAL A 271 -3.47 17.85 30.44
C VAL A 271 -4.52 18.27 29.40
N TYR A 272 -5.22 19.38 29.68
CA TYR A 272 -6.16 20.00 28.74
C TYR A 272 -5.44 20.67 27.55
N ASP A 273 -5.78 20.24 26.33
CA ASP A 273 -5.24 20.77 25.08
C ASP A 273 -6.37 21.33 24.20
N LYS A 274 -6.28 22.61 23.80
CA LYS A 274 -7.29 23.28 22.94
C LYS A 274 -7.42 22.64 21.54
N LYS A 275 -6.47 21.80 21.14
CA LYS A 275 -6.43 21.09 19.86
C LYS A 275 -7.07 19.70 19.94
N ALA A 276 -7.44 19.24 21.14
CA ALA A 276 -8.09 17.95 21.33
C ALA A 276 -9.56 18.00 20.87
N PRO A 277 -10.09 16.90 20.29
CA PRO A 277 -11.53 16.76 20.04
C PRO A 277 -12.33 16.87 21.35
N ALA A 278 -13.60 17.29 21.26
CA ALA A 278 -14.50 17.31 22.40
C ALA A 278 -14.59 15.93 23.06
N GLY A 279 -14.46 15.87 24.39
CA GLY A 279 -14.46 14.60 25.14
C GLY A 279 -13.12 13.84 25.12
N TYR A 280 -12.03 14.44 24.65
CA TYR A 280 -10.68 13.88 24.75
C TYR A 280 -9.68 14.83 25.41
N VAL A 281 -8.70 14.25 26.10
CA VAL A 281 -7.63 14.96 26.81
C VAL A 281 -6.28 14.37 26.44
N ARG A 282 -5.19 15.13 26.54
CA ARG A 282 -3.85 14.61 26.23
C ARG A 282 -3.43 13.57 27.27
N SER A 283 -2.85 12.46 26.80
CA SER A 283 -2.37 11.38 27.67
C SER A 283 -1.16 11.84 28.47
N ASN A 284 -1.27 11.79 29.80
CA ASN A 284 -0.23 12.15 30.75
C ASN A 284 0.86 11.05 30.90
N GLN A 285 1.47 10.61 29.81
CA GLN A 285 2.52 9.58 29.89
C GLN A 285 3.87 10.12 30.40
N ASP A 286 4.03 11.44 30.55
CA ASP A 286 5.21 12.03 31.19
C ASP A 286 5.02 12.06 32.72
N PRO A 287 5.81 11.28 33.50
CA PRO A 287 5.68 11.18 34.96
C PRO A 287 5.80 12.53 35.65
N GLN A 288 6.68 13.39 35.14
CA GLN A 288 6.93 14.74 35.66
C GLN A 288 5.66 15.61 35.59
N VAL A 289 4.96 15.61 34.45
CA VAL A 289 3.73 16.41 34.25
C VAL A 289 2.60 15.90 35.16
N SER A 290 2.52 14.58 35.37
CA SER A 290 1.52 13.99 36.27
C SER A 290 1.75 14.33 37.75
N GLN A 291 3.02 14.51 38.16
CA GLN A 291 3.39 14.95 39.52
C GLN A 291 3.10 16.44 39.72
N PHE A 292 3.44 17.29 38.76
CA PHE A 292 3.09 18.72 38.83
C PHE A 292 1.58 18.94 38.77
N ALA A 293 0.84 18.14 37.99
CA ALA A 293 -0.63 18.20 37.94
C ALA A 293 -1.29 17.78 39.27
N ARG A 294 -0.73 16.78 39.97
CA ARG A 294 -1.18 16.43 41.33
C ARG A 294 -0.83 17.53 42.33
N ALA A 295 0.40 18.05 42.34
CA ALA A 295 0.83 19.08 43.29
C ALA A 295 0.12 20.43 43.07
N SER A 296 -0.36 20.72 41.86
CA SER A 296 -1.10 21.94 41.53
C SER A 296 -2.62 21.81 41.63
N SER A 297 -3.16 20.59 41.86
CA SER A 297 -4.61 20.45 41.98
C SER A 297 -5.11 21.12 43.26
N PHE A 298 -6.27 21.79 43.16
CA PHE A 298 -6.88 22.50 44.27
C PHE A 298 -7.15 21.56 45.47
N GLU A 299 -7.55 20.31 45.21
CA GLU A 299 -7.75 19.27 46.24
C GLU A 299 -6.46 18.89 46.97
N VAL A 300 -5.33 18.74 46.25
CA VAL A 300 -4.05 18.40 46.89
C VAL A 300 -3.51 19.59 47.67
N ARG A 301 -3.66 20.82 47.18
CA ARG A 301 -3.31 22.04 47.95
C ARG A 301 -4.13 22.16 49.23
N TYR A 302 -5.44 21.89 49.17
CA TYR A 302 -6.29 21.94 50.36
C TYR A 302 -5.97 20.81 51.35
N THR A 303 -5.75 19.58 50.89
CA THR A 303 -5.44 18.45 51.79
C THR A 303 -4.03 18.54 52.40
N THR A 304 -3.06 19.05 51.66
CA THR A 304 -1.68 19.26 52.15
C THR A 304 -1.50 20.53 52.99
N ALA A 305 -2.44 21.48 52.93
CA ALA A 305 -2.45 22.65 53.80
C ALA A 305 -2.77 22.31 55.27
N PHE A 306 -3.43 21.17 55.54
CA PHE A 306 -3.75 20.69 56.89
C PHE A 306 -2.97 19.43 57.28
N SER A 307 -1.96 19.05 56.50
CA SER A 307 -1.12 17.89 56.82
C SER A 307 -0.04 18.29 57.83
N ASP A 308 0.01 17.61 58.98
CA ASP A 308 0.92 17.86 60.11
C ASP A 308 2.41 17.70 59.73
N GLU A 309 2.69 17.00 58.62
CA GLU A 309 4.04 16.84 58.07
C GLU A 309 4.51 18.00 57.18
N ASN A 310 3.65 18.99 56.88
CA ASN A 310 4.01 20.13 56.06
C ASN A 310 4.49 21.30 56.95
N PRO A 311 5.80 21.62 56.99
CA PRO A 311 6.32 22.69 57.84
C PRO A 311 5.82 24.09 57.45
N THR A 312 5.21 24.23 56.27
CA THR A 312 4.57 25.48 55.83
C THR A 312 3.08 25.57 56.16
N ALA A 313 2.46 24.50 56.68
CA ALA A 313 1.04 24.48 57.05
C ALA A 313 0.71 25.39 58.24
N CYS A 314 1.66 25.59 59.18
CA CYS A 314 1.48 26.48 60.33
C CYS A 314 1.51 27.98 60.00
N ALA A 315 1.70 28.37 58.72
CA ALA A 315 1.76 29.77 58.31
C ALA A 315 0.42 30.35 57.81
N VAL A 316 -0.68 29.60 57.87
CA VAL A 316 -2.01 29.99 57.34
C VAL A 316 -3.00 30.38 58.45
N MET A 317 -2.54 30.56 59.70
CA MET A 317 -3.36 31.14 60.78
C MET A 317 -3.33 32.66 60.80
#